data_AF-A0A5C6VFS6-F1
#
_entry.id   AF-A0A5C6VFS6-F1
#
_cell.length_a   1.000
_cell.length_b   1.000
_cell.length_c   1.000
_cell.angle_alpha   90.00
_cell.angle_beta   90.00
_cell.angle_gamma   90.00
#
_symmetry.space_group_name_H-M   'P 1'
#
loop_
_entity.id
_entity.type
_entity.pdbx_description
1 polymer ?
#
loop_
_entity_poly.entity_id
_entity_poly.type
_entity_poly.pdbx_seq_one_letter_code
_entity_poly.pdbx_strand_id
1 'polypeptide(L)'
;MTNQSDYEFIESSLMLVLEEMEKQPEVGKSYPSGGMSYGDEMAQIREFIEFAGEYGLAFEYINRALEQFPYTISGKAAVKLLEVGLLMGFKSDSAKDERFDRRH
;
A
#
# COMPACT_ATOMS: atom_id res chain seq x y z
N MET A 1 -5.60 -3.25 20.07
CA MET A 1 -5.32 -1.85 20.44
C MET A 1 -3.98 -1.50 19.83
N THR A 2 -3.98 -0.78 18.72
CA THR A 2 -2.80 -0.22 18.06
C THR A 2 -2.29 0.94 18.91
N ASN A 3 -1.02 0.95 19.29
CA ASN A 3 -0.42 2.01 20.10
C ASN A 3 0.31 3.04 19.21
N GLN A 4 0.74 4.17 19.76
CA GLN A 4 1.35 5.26 18.98
C GLN A 4 2.58 4.81 18.17
N SER A 5 3.40 3.91 18.73
CA SER A 5 4.54 3.33 18.02
C SER A 5 4.14 2.49 16.82
N ASP A 6 2.99 1.81 16.87
CA ASP A 6 2.49 1.03 15.74
C ASP A 6 2.08 1.95 14.58
N TYR A 7 1.48 3.12 14.86
CA TYR A 7 1.11 4.08 13.82
C TYR A 7 2.33 4.70 13.14
N GLU A 8 3.34 5.13 13.90
CA GLU A 8 4.60 5.65 13.34
C GLU A 8 5.32 4.58 12.50
N PHE A 9 5.28 3.33 12.95
CA PHE A 9 5.82 2.20 12.19
C PHE A 9 5.05 1.96 10.89
N ILE A 10 3.71 1.99 10.94
CA ILE A 10 2.84 1.81 9.77
C ILE A 10 3.11 2.93 8.76
N GLU A 11 3.07 4.18 9.20
CA GLU A 11 3.29 5.35 8.34
C GLU A 11 4.64 5.28 7.63
N SER A 12 5.73 5.12 8.38
CA SER A 12 7.07 5.05 7.82
C SER A 12 7.27 3.85 6.89
N SER A 13 6.59 2.73 7.16
CA SER A 13 6.63 1.53 6.32
C SER A 13 5.87 1.71 5.01
N LEU A 14 4.70 2.34 5.04
CA LEU A 14 3.91 2.64 3.82
C LEU A 14 4.59 3.71 2.98
N MET A 15 5.16 4.74 3.61
CA MET A 15 5.96 5.77 2.93
C MET A 15 7.16 5.17 2.19
N LEU A 16 7.87 4.24 2.83
CA LEU A 16 8.99 3.55 2.18
C LEU A 16 8.56 2.87 0.88
N VAL A 17 7.42 2.17 0.88
CA VAL A 17 6.91 1.46 -0.30
C VAL A 17 6.47 2.47 -1.37
N LEU A 18 5.72 3.50 -0.98
CA LEU A 18 5.25 4.54 -1.91
C LEU A 18 6.42 5.24 -2.60
N GLU A 19 7.47 5.62 -1.86
CA GLU A 19 8.65 6.28 -2.44
C GLU A 19 9.39 5.39 -3.45
N GLU A 20 9.35 4.07 -3.31
CA GLU A 20 9.90 3.13 -4.30
C GLU A 20 9.01 3.06 -5.55
N MET A 21 7.69 3.12 -5.40
CA MET A 21 6.73 3.16 -6.52
C MET A 21 6.81 4.49 -7.30
N GLU A 22 6.96 5.61 -6.60
CA GLU A 22 7.13 6.96 -7.19
C GLU A 22 8.41 7.09 -8.02
N LYS A 23 9.43 6.26 -7.76
CA LYS A 23 10.68 6.23 -8.54
C LYS A 23 10.57 5.49 -9.88
N GLN A 24 9.38 4.96 -10.21
CA GLN A 24 9.12 4.16 -11.42
C GLN A 24 8.02 4.77 -12.30
N PRO A 25 8.16 6.02 -12.76
CA PRO A 25 7.14 6.70 -13.57
C PRO A 25 6.85 5.99 -14.90
N GLU A 26 7.77 5.16 -15.39
CA GLU A 26 7.58 4.32 -16.58
C GLU A 26 6.44 3.31 -16.45
N VAL A 27 6.12 2.88 -15.23
CA VAL A 27 4.98 1.97 -14.95
C VAL A 27 3.65 2.63 -15.32
N GLY A 28 3.58 3.97 -15.30
CA GLY A 28 2.40 4.73 -15.71
C GLY A 28 1.97 4.49 -17.16
N LYS A 29 2.83 3.93 -18.02
CA LYS A 29 2.46 3.51 -19.39
C LYS A 29 1.51 2.32 -19.42
N SER A 30 1.46 1.54 -18.34
CA SER A 30 0.57 0.37 -18.19
C SER A 30 -0.80 0.74 -17.64
N TYR A 31 -1.01 2.00 -17.21
CA TYR A 31 -2.28 2.45 -16.66
C TYR A 31 -3.33 2.63 -17.76
N PRO A 32 -4.60 2.26 -17.50
CA PRO A 32 -5.68 2.44 -18.46
C PRO A 32 -6.03 3.92 -18.65
N SER A 33 -6.26 4.35 -19.88
CA SER A 33 -6.57 5.75 -20.22
C SER A 33 -7.91 6.27 -19.70
N GLY A 34 -8.82 5.39 -19.26
CA GLY A 34 -10.11 5.73 -18.65
C GLY A 34 -10.15 5.59 -17.13
N GLY A 35 -9.02 5.25 -16.50
CA GLY A 35 -8.89 5.11 -15.05
C GLY A 35 -8.19 6.31 -14.41
N MET A 36 -7.90 6.17 -13.11
CA MET A 36 -7.00 7.08 -12.41
C MET A 36 -5.61 7.03 -13.05
N SER A 37 -4.96 8.18 -13.21
CA SER A 37 -3.59 8.20 -13.73
C SER A 37 -2.60 7.72 -12.67
N TYR A 38 -1.40 7.28 -13.10
CA TYR A 38 -0.30 6.96 -12.19
C TYR A 38 -0.01 8.10 -11.21
N GLY A 39 0.05 9.35 -11.70
CA GLY A 39 0.36 10.50 -10.87
C GLY A 39 -0.73 10.77 -9.83
N ASP A 40 -2.00 10.64 -10.22
CA ASP A 40 -3.13 10.82 -9.31
C ASP A 40 -3.18 9.71 -8.25
N GLU A 41 -2.88 8.46 -8.62
CA GLU A 41 -2.85 7.35 -7.67
C GLU A 41 -1.72 7.52 -6.64
N MET A 42 -0.51 7.90 -7.07
CA MET A 42 0.60 8.14 -6.12
C MET A 42 0.25 9.31 -5.18
N ALA A 43 -0.33 10.39 -5.71
CA ALA A 43 -0.76 11.54 -4.91
C ALA A 43 -1.86 11.16 -3.90
N GLN A 44 -2.82 10.34 -4.31
CA GLN A 44 -3.90 9.87 -3.43
C GLN A 44 -3.37 8.96 -2.31
N ILE A 45 -2.47 8.03 -2.62
CA ILE A 45 -1.83 7.18 -1.61
C ILE A 45 -1.05 8.04 -0.61
N ARG A 46 -0.28 9.02 -1.11
CA ARG A 46 0.45 9.97 -0.26
C ARG A 46 -0.48 10.73 0.68
N GLU A 47 -1.63 11.21 0.17
CA GLU A 47 -2.62 11.91 0.97
C GLU A 47 -3.18 11.04 2.11
N PHE A 48 -3.47 9.77 1.81
CA PHE A 48 -3.91 8.82 2.83
C PHE A 48 -2.88 8.63 3.94
N ILE A 49 -1.59 8.66 3.61
CA ILE A 49 -0.52 8.45 4.60
C ILE A 49 -0.22 9.74 5.40
N GLU A 50 0.09 10.85 4.71
CA GLU A 50 0.66 12.05 5.36
C GLU A 50 -0.40 12.97 5.98
N PHE A 51 -1.61 13.03 5.41
CA PHE A 51 -2.60 14.04 5.79
C PHE A 51 -3.86 13.44 6.42
N ALA A 52 -4.36 12.34 5.86
CA ALA A 52 -5.62 11.74 6.32
C ALA A 52 -5.42 10.73 7.48
N GLY A 53 -4.24 10.14 7.61
CA GLY A 53 -4.00 9.04 8.56
C GLY A 53 -4.80 7.77 8.23
N GLU A 54 -5.25 7.64 6.99
CA GLU A 54 -6.08 6.55 6.46
C GLU A 54 -5.19 5.39 5.99
N TYR A 55 -4.36 4.87 6.90
CA TYR A 55 -3.32 3.88 6.58
C TYR A 55 -3.88 2.58 6.00
N GLY A 56 -5.12 2.20 6.36
CA GLY A 56 -5.79 1.04 5.78
C GLY A 56 -6.05 1.21 4.28
N LEU A 57 -6.54 2.38 3.87
CA LEU A 57 -6.76 2.71 2.46
C LEU A 57 -5.43 2.78 1.70
N ALA A 58 -4.41 3.42 2.30
CA ALA A 58 -3.07 3.47 1.71
C ALA A 58 -2.51 2.06 1.47
N PHE A 59 -2.61 1.16 2.47
CA PHE A 59 -2.17 -0.23 2.36
C PHE A 59 -2.91 -0.98 1.25
N GLU A 60 -4.24 -0.85 1.17
CA GLU A 60 -5.05 -1.51 0.14
C GLU A 60 -4.71 -1.02 -1.27
N TYR A 61 -4.56 0.31 -1.45
CA TYR A 61 -4.18 0.89 -2.74
C TYR A 61 -2.78 0.46 -3.17
N ILE A 62 -1.81 0.45 -2.25
CA ILE A 62 -0.45 -0.04 -2.52
C ILE A 62 -0.48 -1.50 -2.97
N ASN A 63 -1.14 -2.39 -2.21
CA ASN A 63 -1.21 -3.81 -2.60
C ASN A 63 -1.88 -3.99 -3.96
N ARG A 64 -3.01 -3.32 -4.18
CA ARG A 64 -3.72 -3.38 -5.45
C ARG A 64 -2.86 -2.92 -6.63
N ALA A 65 -2.12 -1.82 -6.47
CA ALA A 65 -1.21 -1.32 -7.50
C ALA A 65 -0.07 -2.32 -7.78
N LEU A 66 0.53 -2.90 -6.74
CA LEU A 66 1.58 -3.92 -6.86
C LEU A 66 1.08 -5.22 -7.50
N GLU A 67 -0.19 -5.59 -7.32
CA GLU A 67 -0.80 -6.76 -7.96
C GLU A 67 -1.13 -6.52 -9.44
N GLN A 68 -1.49 -5.29 -9.82
CA GLN A 68 -2.01 -4.98 -11.15
C GLN A 68 -0.94 -4.48 -12.11
N PHE A 69 0.08 -3.80 -11.60
CA PHE A 69 1.07 -3.11 -12.41
C PHE A 69 2.49 -3.63 -12.14
N PRO A 70 3.39 -3.55 -13.14
CA PRO A 70 4.72 -4.13 -13.06
C PRO A 70 5.71 -3.31 -12.21
N TYR A 71 5.31 -2.94 -11.00
CA TYR A 71 6.20 -2.30 -10.02
C TYR A 71 7.25 -3.29 -9.51
N THR A 72 8.46 -2.79 -9.29
CA THR A 72 9.51 -3.51 -8.56
C THR A 72 9.77 -2.81 -7.23
N ILE A 73 9.61 -3.53 -6.13
CA ILE A 73 9.99 -3.04 -4.79
C ILE A 73 11.16 -3.86 -4.25
N SER A 74 11.94 -3.25 -3.38
CA SER A 74 13.04 -3.88 -2.68
C SER A 74 12.51 -4.96 -1.73
N GLY A 75 13.34 -5.97 -1.44
CA GLY A 75 12.99 -6.98 -0.44
C GLY A 75 12.70 -6.38 0.94
N LYS A 76 13.34 -5.23 1.26
CA LYS A 76 13.06 -4.48 2.49
C LYS A 76 11.64 -3.91 2.49
N ALA A 77 11.24 -3.24 1.42
CA ALA A 77 9.89 -2.69 1.27
C ALA A 77 8.83 -3.80 1.30
N ALA A 78 9.08 -4.94 0.66
CA ALA A 78 8.18 -6.09 0.70
C ALA A 78 7.99 -6.64 2.13
N VAL A 79 9.07 -6.78 2.91
CA VAL A 79 8.98 -7.20 4.32
C VAL A 79 8.20 -6.16 5.14
N LYS A 80 8.44 -4.87 4.92
CA LYS A 80 7.69 -3.80 5.61
C LYS A 80 6.19 -3.85 5.32
N LEU A 81 5.82 -4.07 4.07
CA LEU A 81 4.43 -4.21 3.68
C LEU A 81 3.76 -5.42 4.36
N LEU A 82 4.47 -6.55 4.47
CA LEU A 82 3.99 -7.72 5.22
C LEU A 82 3.80 -7.42 6.71
N GLU A 83 4.76 -6.74 7.34
CA GLU A 83 4.67 -6.35 8.76
C GLU A 83 3.47 -5.42 9.00
N VAL A 84 3.21 -4.44 8.12
CA VAL A 84 2.02 -3.60 8.17
C VAL A 84 0.75 -4.42 8.05
N GLY A 85 0.70 -5.35 7.09
CA GLY A 85 -0.43 -6.27 6.94
C GLY A 85 -0.72 -7.04 8.22
N LEU A 86 0.30 -7.59 8.88
CA LEU A 86 0.15 -8.33 10.14
C LEU A 86 -0.37 -7.46 11.28
N LEU A 87 0.08 -6.20 11.38
CA LEU A 87 -0.39 -5.23 12.38
C LEU A 87 -1.84 -4.82 12.13
N MET A 88 -2.23 -4.66 10.87
CA MET A 88 -3.59 -4.30 10.47
C MET A 88 -4.58 -5.47 10.49
N GLY A 89 -4.12 -6.69 10.78
CA GLY A 89 -4.95 -7.89 10.82
C GLY A 89 -5.19 -8.55 9.46
N PHE A 90 -4.33 -8.27 8.48
CA PHE A 90 -4.31 -8.79 7.12
C PHE A 90 -5.69 -8.69 6.44
N LYS A 91 -6.01 -7.51 5.90
CA LYS A 91 -7.28 -7.26 5.21
C LYS A 91 -7.12 -7.58 3.73
N SER A 92 -7.92 -8.53 3.23
CA SER A 92 -7.97 -8.86 1.80
C SER A 92 -9.41 -9.21 1.44
N ASP A 93 -9.87 -8.68 0.30
CA ASP A 93 -11.17 -9.04 -0.27
C ASP A 93 -11.07 -10.25 -1.23
N SER A 94 -9.86 -10.81 -1.38
CA SER A 94 -9.61 -12.04 -2.16
C SER A 94 -10.08 -13.26 -1.37
N ALA A 95 -10.98 -14.06 -1.98
CA ALA A 95 -11.48 -15.30 -1.39
C ALA A 95 -10.37 -16.32 -1.06
N LYS A 96 -9.20 -16.24 -1.71
CA LYS A 96 -8.08 -17.15 -1.43
C LYS A 96 -7.37 -16.82 -0.12
N ASP A 97 -7.55 -15.60 0.36
CA ASP A 97 -6.84 -15.03 1.50
C ASP A 97 -7.71 -14.95 2.75
N GLU A 98 -8.97 -15.39 2.67
CA GLU A 98 -9.96 -15.37 3.75
C GLU A 98 -9.42 -16.00 5.05
N ARG A 99 -8.62 -17.07 4.95
CA ARG A 99 -8.02 -17.74 6.13
C ARG A 99 -7.01 -16.89 6.91
N PHE A 100 -6.53 -15.80 6.31
CA PHE A 100 -5.55 -14.90 6.92
C PHE A 100 -6.21 -13.64 7.49
N ASP A 101 -7.45 -13.35 7.10
CA ASP A 101 -8.21 -12.19 7.55
C ASP A 101 -8.66 -12.35 9.00
N ARG A 102 -8.23 -11.42 9.86
CA ARG A 102 -8.52 -11.42 11.29
C ARG A 102 -9.75 -10.59 11.67
N ARG A 103 -10.54 -10.12 10.70
CA ARG A 103 -11.84 -9.47 10.92
C ARG A 103 -12.94 -10.45 11.35
N HIS A 104 -12.68 -11.76 11.29
CA HIS A 104 -13.63 -12.84 11.58
C HIS A 104 -13.20 -13.73 12.75
#